data_AF-A0A9W8MXF0-F1
#
_entry.id   AF-A0A9W8MXF0-F1
#
_cell.length_a   1.000
_cell.length_b   1.000
_cell.length_c   1.000
_cell.angle_alpha   90.00
_cell.angle_beta   90.00
_cell.angle_gamma   90.00
#
_symmetry.space_group_name_H-M   'P 1'
#
loop_
_entity.id
_entity.type
_entity.pdbx_description
1 polymer ?
#
loop_
_entity_poly.entity_id
_entity_poly.type
_entity_poly.pdbx_seq_one_letter_code
_entity_poly.pdbx_strand_id
1 'polypeptide(L)'
;MLKLVASDVPNIEDFMKRYRMDHPAALHRLKVGVPATVEHSSEAGPETGKWIAETTQSFITFMDGLRLRMRAKDQLHPMLQELVTGYARFKGSKDWEGRSRMVSWLITLNGMKASEELTEEQSRQLIFDVEHAYAEFFRSLGGEKDSVS
;
A
#
# COMPACT_ATOMS: atom_id res chain seq x y z
N MET A 1 8.25 20.47 1.62
CA MET A 1 7.37 20.56 2.81
C MET A 1 8.19 21.11 3.96
N LEU A 2 7.88 22.31 4.47
CA LEU A 2 8.62 22.91 5.59
C LEU A 2 8.29 22.17 6.89
N LYS A 3 9.32 21.64 7.56
CA LYS A 3 9.18 20.97 8.87
C LYS A 3 9.23 22.01 10.00
N LEU A 4 8.13 22.72 10.20
CA LEU A 4 8.03 23.87 11.13
C LEU A 4 8.27 23.52 12.62
N VAL A 5 8.10 22.25 13.01
CA VAL A 5 8.16 21.78 14.41
C VAL A 5 9.07 20.55 14.60
N ALA A 6 9.96 20.26 13.65
CA ALA A 6 10.81 19.06 13.72
C ALA A 6 11.75 19.03 14.93
N SER A 7 12.12 20.19 15.51
CA SER A 7 12.92 20.28 16.73
C SER A 7 12.17 19.82 17.98
N ASP A 8 10.85 20.06 18.03
CA ASP A 8 10.01 19.78 19.19
C ASP A 8 9.26 18.45 19.11
N VAL A 9 9.18 17.89 17.90
CA VAL A 9 8.38 16.71 17.57
C VAL A 9 9.18 15.82 16.61
N PRO A 10 10.02 14.91 17.15
CA PRO A 10 10.90 14.09 16.32
C PRO A 10 10.14 13.01 15.52
N ASN A 11 9.00 12.51 16.03
CA ASN A 11 8.14 11.53 15.33
C ASN A 11 6.66 11.69 15.78
N ILE A 12 5.76 11.01 15.06
CA ILE A 12 4.30 11.11 15.26
C ILE A 12 3.90 10.47 16.61
N GLU A 13 4.59 9.43 17.05
CA GLU A 13 4.33 8.75 18.31
C GLU A 13 4.60 9.66 19.52
N ASP A 14 5.72 10.36 19.52
CA ASP A 14 6.09 11.33 20.55
C ASP A 14 5.15 12.54 20.54
N PHE A 15 4.67 12.96 19.37
CA PHE A 15 3.61 13.94 19.26
C PHE A 15 2.34 13.48 19.97
N MET A 16 1.83 12.29 19.61
CA MET A 16 0.60 11.74 20.18
C MET A 16 0.72 11.58 21.70
N LYS A 17 1.88 11.11 22.19
CA LYS A 17 2.17 10.96 23.61
C LYS A 17 2.22 12.31 24.34
N ARG A 18 2.94 13.29 23.79
CA ARG A 18 3.09 14.64 24.38
C ARG A 18 1.73 15.33 24.56
N TYR A 19 0.84 15.17 23.59
CA TYR A 19 -0.49 15.79 23.62
C TYR A 19 -1.58 14.86 24.16
N ARG A 20 -1.24 13.68 24.70
CA ARG A 20 -2.18 12.68 25.24
C ARG A 20 -3.31 12.33 24.26
N MET A 21 -2.99 12.22 22.98
CA MET A 21 -3.93 11.86 21.94
C MET A 21 -4.14 10.34 21.90
N ASP A 22 -5.36 9.88 22.17
CA ASP A 22 -5.74 8.47 22.08
C ASP A 22 -6.60 8.22 20.83
N HIS A 23 -5.93 8.28 19.67
CA HIS A 23 -6.58 8.12 18.35
C HIS A 23 -5.80 7.13 17.47
N PRO A 24 -5.86 5.82 17.78
CA PRO A 24 -5.08 4.80 17.06
C PRO A 24 -5.41 4.74 15.56
N ALA A 25 -6.67 4.96 15.18
CA ALA A 25 -7.08 5.00 13.78
C ALA A 25 -6.49 6.21 13.02
N ALA A 26 -6.40 7.38 13.67
CA ALA A 26 -5.77 8.55 13.07
C ALA A 26 -4.25 8.35 12.93
N LEU A 27 -3.61 7.76 13.94
CA LEU A 27 -2.20 7.38 13.89
C LEU A 27 -1.90 6.41 12.74
N HIS A 28 -2.72 5.36 12.60
CA HIS A 28 -2.61 4.41 11.50
C HIS A 28 -2.70 5.11 10.15
N ARG A 29 -3.71 5.96 9.95
CA ARG A 29 -3.89 6.71 8.69
C ARG A 29 -2.71 7.64 8.38
N LEU A 30 -2.16 8.32 9.39
CA LEU A 30 -0.97 9.17 9.22
C LEU A 30 0.28 8.35 8.86
N LYS A 31 0.42 7.14 9.42
CA LYS A 31 1.53 6.22 9.08
C LYS A 31 1.41 5.63 7.67
N VAL A 32 0.18 5.34 7.24
CA VAL A 32 -0.11 4.78 5.92
C VAL A 32 0.01 5.85 4.83
N GLY A 33 -0.45 7.08 5.08
CA GLY A 33 -0.33 8.20 4.14
C GLY A 33 -1.33 8.19 2.97
N VAL A 34 -2.34 7.31 3.00
CA VAL A 34 -3.38 7.18 1.96
C VAL A 34 -4.72 7.75 2.46
N PRO A 35 -5.52 8.46 1.62
CA PRO A 35 -6.83 8.97 2.02
C PRO A 35 -7.83 7.85 2.40
N ALA A 36 -8.67 8.06 3.43
CA ALA A 36 -9.64 7.03 3.83
C ALA A 36 -10.74 6.75 2.82
N THR A 37 -11.03 7.67 1.90
CA THR A 37 -11.96 7.43 0.79
C THR A 37 -11.47 6.31 -0.12
N VAL A 38 -10.15 6.10 -0.18
CA VAL A 38 -9.52 4.99 -0.87
C VAL A 38 -9.60 3.71 -0.03
N GLU A 39 -9.35 3.78 1.29
CA GLU A 39 -9.46 2.61 2.19
C GLU A 39 -10.89 2.11 2.43
N HIS A 40 -11.89 2.97 2.18
CA HIS A 40 -13.31 2.71 2.43
C HIS A 40 -14.18 3.09 1.22
N SER A 41 -13.72 2.89 -0.01
CA SER A 41 -14.54 3.16 -1.20
C SER A 41 -15.84 2.36 -1.17
N SER A 42 -16.95 3.06 -0.96
CA SER A 42 -18.31 2.55 -1.10
C SER A 42 -18.78 2.72 -2.54
N GLU A 43 -19.34 1.63 -3.08
CA GLU A 43 -20.06 1.51 -4.37
C GLU A 43 -19.21 1.06 -5.57
N ALA A 44 -19.41 -0.20 -5.95
CA ALA A 44 -18.95 -0.77 -7.22
C ALA A 44 -19.93 -0.32 -8.31
N GLY A 45 -19.47 0.56 -9.21
CA GLY A 45 -20.20 1.06 -10.36
C GLY A 45 -19.58 0.61 -11.70
N PRO A 46 -20.00 1.24 -12.82
CA PRO A 46 -19.49 0.99 -14.18
C PRO A 46 -17.95 1.03 -14.32
N GLU A 47 -17.28 1.72 -13.40
CA GLU A 47 -15.82 1.88 -13.34
C GLU A 47 -15.06 0.60 -12.97
N THR A 48 -15.73 -0.50 -12.60
CA THR A 48 -15.07 -1.73 -12.13
C THR A 48 -14.06 -2.29 -13.15
N GLY A 49 -14.42 -2.35 -14.44
CA GLY A 49 -13.49 -2.82 -15.49
C GLY A 49 -12.26 -1.93 -15.65
N LYS A 50 -12.43 -0.61 -15.53
CA LYS A 50 -11.33 0.35 -15.54
C LYS A 50 -10.43 0.20 -14.32
N TRP A 51 -11.00 0.04 -13.12
CA TRP A 51 -10.21 -0.18 -11.90
C TRP A 51 -9.42 -1.48 -11.92
N ILE A 52 -10.00 -2.54 -12.50
CA ILE A 52 -9.28 -3.81 -12.72
C ILE A 52 -8.06 -3.58 -13.62
N ALA A 53 -8.24 -2.88 -14.75
CA ALA A 53 -7.16 -2.58 -15.67
C ALA A 53 -6.07 -1.71 -15.03
N GLU A 54 -6.44 -0.60 -14.39
CA GLU A 54 -5.51 0.30 -13.69
C GLU A 54 -4.71 -0.41 -12.59
N THR A 55 -5.38 -1.27 -11.80
CA THR A 55 -4.73 -2.01 -10.70
C THR A 55 -3.79 -3.08 -11.24
N THR A 56 -4.19 -3.80 -12.29
CA THR A 56 -3.35 -4.78 -12.99
C THR A 56 -2.10 -4.11 -13.56
N GLN A 57 -2.25 -2.96 -14.22
CA GLN A 57 -1.13 -2.18 -14.73
C GLN A 57 -0.20 -1.74 -13.59
N SER A 58 -0.75 -1.27 -12.46
CA SER A 58 0.04 -0.85 -11.29
C SER A 58 0.86 -1.99 -10.71
N PHE A 59 0.29 -3.20 -10.64
CA PHE A 59 1.00 -4.41 -10.22
C PHE A 59 2.18 -4.73 -11.12
N ILE A 60 1.94 -4.79 -12.44
CA ILE A 60 2.99 -5.10 -13.43
C ILE A 60 4.09 -4.05 -13.36
N THR A 61 3.72 -2.77 -13.36
CA THR A 61 4.66 -1.64 -13.32
C THR A 61 5.55 -1.70 -12.08
N PHE A 62 4.97 -2.00 -10.91
CA PHE A 62 5.73 -2.11 -9.66
C PHE A 62 6.67 -3.33 -9.65
N MET A 63 6.19 -4.50 -10.08
CA MET A 63 7.00 -5.71 -10.20
C MET A 63 8.17 -5.52 -11.17
N ASP A 64 7.92 -4.87 -12.31
CA ASP A 64 8.96 -4.59 -13.31
C ASP A 64 10.00 -3.61 -12.77
N GLY A 65 9.58 -2.57 -12.04
CA GLY A 65 10.51 -1.66 -11.36
C GLY A 65 11.46 -2.40 -10.42
N LEU A 66 10.94 -3.32 -9.60
CA LEU A 66 11.75 -4.16 -8.70
C LEU A 66 12.70 -5.08 -9.48
N ARG A 67 12.23 -5.70 -10.58
CA ARG A 67 13.06 -6.56 -11.44
C ARG A 67 14.15 -5.79 -12.17
N LEU A 68 13.91 -4.50 -12.47
CA LEU A 68 14.89 -3.56 -13.00
C LEU A 68 15.84 -2.99 -11.94
N ARG A 69 15.87 -3.57 -10.73
CA ARG A 69 16.75 -3.19 -9.62
C ARG A 69 16.49 -1.79 -9.06
N MET A 70 15.27 -1.26 -9.23
CA MET A 70 14.85 -0.07 -8.48
C MET A 70 14.71 -0.46 -7.00
N ARG A 71 15.47 0.20 -6.12
CA ARG A 71 15.50 -0.11 -4.68
C ARG A 71 15.36 1.11 -3.79
N ALA A 72 15.57 2.32 -4.34
CA ALA A 72 15.49 3.55 -3.58
C ALA A 72 14.03 3.90 -3.21
N LYS A 73 13.83 4.50 -2.04
CA LYS A 73 12.51 4.91 -1.58
C LYS A 73 11.81 5.84 -2.57
N ASP A 74 12.50 6.86 -3.07
CA ASP A 74 11.92 7.85 -3.99
C ASP A 74 11.40 7.26 -5.30
N GLN A 75 11.98 6.12 -5.71
CA GLN A 75 11.53 5.32 -6.84
C GLN A 75 10.35 4.41 -6.46
N LEU A 76 10.47 3.66 -5.37
CA LEU A 76 9.52 2.61 -5.00
C LEU A 76 8.24 3.14 -4.35
N HIS A 77 8.36 4.17 -3.51
CA HIS A 77 7.25 4.67 -2.69
C HIS A 77 6.08 5.20 -3.54
N PRO A 78 6.29 6.05 -4.56
CA PRO A 78 5.18 6.52 -5.39
C PRO A 78 4.44 5.37 -6.09
N MET A 79 5.17 4.40 -6.61
CA MET A 79 4.60 3.24 -7.32
C MET A 79 3.81 2.33 -6.36
N LEU A 80 4.35 2.04 -5.17
CA LEU A 80 3.66 1.22 -4.16
C LEU A 80 2.42 1.93 -3.63
N GLN A 81 2.48 3.26 -3.43
CA GLN A 81 1.33 4.04 -2.98
C GLN A 81 0.18 4.00 -4.00
N GLU A 82 0.50 4.12 -5.29
CA GLU A 82 -0.49 3.99 -6.37
C GLU A 82 -1.11 2.58 -6.39
N LEU A 83 -0.27 1.54 -6.28
CA LEU A 83 -0.72 0.15 -6.22
C LEU A 83 -1.66 -0.10 -5.03
N VAL A 84 -1.27 0.29 -3.81
CA VAL A 84 -2.11 0.14 -2.59
C VAL A 84 -3.43 0.91 -2.75
N THR A 85 -3.39 2.08 -3.39
CA THR A 85 -4.57 2.91 -3.65
C THR A 85 -5.53 2.23 -4.61
N GLY A 86 -5.04 1.69 -5.73
CA GLY A 86 -5.87 0.91 -6.67
C GLY A 86 -6.46 -0.33 -6.01
N TYR A 87 -5.63 -1.05 -5.24
CA TYR A 87 -6.01 -2.28 -4.55
C TYR A 87 -7.12 -2.09 -3.51
N ALA A 88 -7.10 -0.98 -2.78
CA ALA A 88 -8.09 -0.70 -1.73
C ALA A 88 -9.51 -0.37 -2.27
N ARG A 89 -9.65 -0.12 -3.58
CA ARG A 89 -10.97 0.12 -4.23
C ARG A 89 -11.86 -1.12 -4.23
N PHE A 90 -11.29 -2.32 -4.08
CA PHE A 90 -12.04 -3.57 -4.11
C PHE A 90 -12.55 -3.89 -2.70
N LYS A 91 -13.87 -4.07 -2.54
CA LYS A 91 -14.50 -4.28 -1.21
C LYS A 91 -13.93 -5.48 -0.44
N GLY A 92 -13.62 -6.59 -1.14
CA GLY A 92 -13.03 -7.79 -0.54
C GLY A 92 -11.58 -7.63 -0.11
N SER A 93 -10.89 -6.56 -0.55
CA SER A 93 -9.46 -6.34 -0.26
C SER A 93 -9.15 -6.18 1.22
N LYS A 94 -10.14 -5.91 2.07
CA LYS A 94 -9.96 -5.79 3.52
C LYS A 94 -9.61 -7.11 4.18
N ASP A 95 -10.06 -8.20 3.60
CA ASP A 95 -9.88 -9.56 4.13
C ASP A 95 -8.70 -10.28 3.44
N TRP A 96 -8.07 -9.64 2.46
CA TRP A 96 -6.96 -10.17 1.67
C TRP A 96 -5.63 -9.96 2.38
N GLU A 97 -4.84 -11.03 2.48
CA GLU A 97 -3.53 -10.99 3.16
C GLU A 97 -2.55 -10.09 2.40
N GLY A 98 -2.63 -10.10 1.07
CA GLY A 98 -1.79 -9.30 0.18
C GLY A 98 -1.88 -7.80 0.47
N ARG A 99 -3.07 -7.29 0.83
CA ARG A 99 -3.24 -5.88 1.21
C ARG A 99 -2.42 -5.53 2.44
N SER A 100 -2.50 -6.36 3.48
CA SER A 100 -1.81 -6.13 4.75
C SER A 100 -0.29 -6.09 4.55
N ARG A 101 0.23 -7.02 3.74
CA ARG A 101 1.66 -7.06 3.39
C ARG A 101 2.10 -5.82 2.61
N MET A 102 1.34 -5.39 1.60
CA MET A 102 1.65 -4.17 0.85
C MET A 102 1.64 -2.91 1.72
N VAL A 103 0.69 -2.80 2.65
CA VAL A 103 0.63 -1.68 3.61
C VAL A 103 1.85 -1.70 4.54
N SER A 104 2.27 -2.88 5.02
CA SER A 104 3.49 -3.03 5.83
C SER A 104 4.75 -2.53 5.10
N TRP A 105 4.87 -2.85 3.81
CA TRP A 105 5.95 -2.34 2.97
C TRP A 105 5.88 -0.84 2.75
N LEU A 106 4.69 -0.27 2.57
CA LEU A 106 4.51 1.18 2.45
C LEU A 106 4.93 1.91 3.74
N ILE A 107 4.58 1.36 4.91
CA ILE A 107 5.03 1.87 6.21
C ILE A 107 6.55 1.81 6.33
N THR A 108 7.17 0.71 5.88
CA THR A 108 8.63 0.54 5.87
C THR A 108 9.30 1.61 5.01
N LEU A 109 8.83 1.82 3.77
CA LEU A 109 9.32 2.87 2.88
C LEU A 109 9.08 4.27 3.47
N ASN A 110 7.96 4.51 4.14
CA ASN A 110 7.69 5.79 4.81
C ASN A 110 8.73 6.14 5.87
N GLY A 111 9.25 5.15 6.60
CA GLY A 111 10.30 5.31 7.60
C GLY A 111 11.70 5.64 7.04
N MET A 112 11.94 5.39 5.76
CA MET A 112 13.24 5.58 5.11
C MET A 112 13.46 7.03 4.62
N LYS A 113 14.70 7.43 4.36
CA LYS A 113 15.00 8.65 3.59
C LYS A 113 14.81 8.41 2.10
N ALA A 114 14.58 9.47 1.34
CA ALA A 114 14.33 9.39 -0.11
C ALA A 114 15.41 8.59 -0.87
N SER A 115 16.68 8.78 -0.51
CA SER A 115 17.83 8.12 -1.14
C SER A 115 18.20 6.77 -0.51
N GLU A 116 17.53 6.33 0.55
CA GLU A 116 17.81 5.04 1.16
C GLU A 116 17.22 3.93 0.29
N GLU A 117 17.97 2.82 0.17
CA GLU A 117 17.61 1.66 -0.63
C GLU A 117 17.19 0.48 0.23
N LEU A 118 16.24 -0.31 -0.25
CA LEU A 118 15.98 -1.64 0.28
C LEU A 118 17.19 -2.54 0.04
N THR A 119 17.45 -3.47 0.96
CA THR A 119 18.45 -4.52 0.72
C THR A 119 17.99 -5.47 -0.37
N GLU A 120 18.92 -6.26 -0.92
CA GLU A 120 18.59 -7.29 -1.91
C GLU A 120 17.60 -8.32 -1.37
N GLU A 121 17.74 -8.71 -0.11
CA GLU A 121 16.84 -9.64 0.58
C GLU A 121 15.45 -9.02 0.74
N GLN A 122 15.38 -7.75 1.17
CA GLN A 122 14.11 -7.02 1.27
C GLN A 122 13.43 -6.88 -0.09
N SER A 123 14.19 -6.58 -1.15
CA SER A 123 13.66 -6.46 -2.51
C SER A 123 13.09 -7.80 -3.01
N ARG A 124 13.75 -8.93 -2.72
CA ARG A 124 13.23 -10.26 -3.08
C ARG A 124 11.97 -10.61 -2.31
N GLN A 125 11.94 -10.31 -1.00
CA GLN A 125 10.75 -10.54 -0.19
C GLN A 125 9.57 -9.67 -0.67
N LEU A 126 9.83 -8.41 -1.01
CA LEU A 126 8.83 -7.50 -1.56
C LEU A 126 8.27 -8.01 -2.90
N ILE A 127 9.11 -8.49 -3.82
CA ILE A 127 8.64 -9.12 -5.07
C ILE A 127 7.71 -10.29 -4.76
N PHE A 128 8.12 -11.20 -3.86
CA PHE A 128 7.32 -12.36 -3.48
C PHE A 128 5.96 -11.97 -2.89
N ASP A 129 5.92 -10.98 -2.00
CA ASP A 129 4.68 -10.51 -1.38
C ASP A 129 3.75 -9.84 -2.40
N VAL A 130 4.30 -9.09 -3.36
CA VAL A 130 3.53 -8.45 -4.44
C VAL A 130 2.98 -9.48 -5.42
N GLU A 131 3.77 -10.50 -5.80
CA GLU A 131 3.30 -11.60 -6.65
C GLU A 131 2.17 -12.38 -5.98
N HIS A 132 2.27 -12.61 -4.67
CA HIS A 132 1.20 -13.21 -3.88
C HIS A 132 -0.07 -12.35 -3.89
N ALA A 133 0.05 -11.06 -3.60
CA ALA A 133 -1.07 -10.12 -3.59
C ALA A 133 -1.74 -10.01 -4.97
N TYR A 134 -0.95 -10.08 -6.05
CA TYR A 134 -1.45 -10.09 -7.42
C TYR A 134 -2.23 -11.38 -7.74
N ALA A 135 -1.73 -12.54 -7.32
CA ALA A 135 -2.42 -13.82 -7.51
C ALA A 135 -3.73 -13.88 -6.70
N GLU A 136 -3.74 -13.35 -5.48
CA GLU A 136 -4.94 -13.22 -4.65
C GLU A 136 -5.97 -12.29 -5.30
N PHE A 137 -5.53 -11.13 -5.78
CA PHE A 137 -6.37 -10.21 -6.55
C PHE A 137 -6.97 -10.87 -7.78
N PHE A 138 -6.15 -11.53 -8.61
CA PHE A 138 -6.65 -12.17 -9.82
C PHE A 138 -7.64 -13.30 -9.51
N ARG A 139 -7.40 -14.08 -8.46
CA ARG A 139 -8.35 -15.10 -7.98
C ARG A 139 -9.67 -14.50 -7.56
N SER A 140 -9.65 -13.33 -6.92
CA SER A 140 -10.89 -12.64 -6.52
C SER A 140 -11.75 -12.18 -7.70
N LEU A 141 -11.15 -11.99 -8.88
CA LEU A 141 -11.86 -11.63 -10.11
C LEU A 141 -12.49 -12.84 -10.81
N GLY A 142 -11.88 -14.02 -10.65
CA GLY A 142 -12.42 -15.30 -11.12
C GLY A 142 -13.47 -15.81 -10.15
N GLY A 143 -14.71 -15.34 -10.27
CA GLY A 143 -15.83 -15.74 -9.42
C GLY A 143 -16.00 -17.27 -9.31
N GLU A 144 -16.48 -17.70 -8.14
CA GLU A 144 -16.95 -19.05 -7.78
C GLU A 144 -17.56 -19.80 -8.97
N LYS A 145 -16.93 -20.90 -9.38
CA LYS A 145 -17.56 -21.89 -10.26
C LYS A 145 -18.15 -23.09 -9.53
N ASP A 146 -18.10 -23.14 -8.19
CA ASP A 146 -18.46 -24.34 -7.43
C ASP A 146 -19.47 -24.08 -6.30
N SER A 147 -20.60 -23.43 -6.62
CA SER A 147 -21.81 -23.65 -5.82
C SER A 147 -23.06 -23.52 -6.67
N VAL A 148 -23.81 -24.63 -6.73
CA VAL A 148 -25.11 -24.85 -7.37
C VAL A 148 -25.08 -25.31 -8.83
N SER A 149 -24.97 -26.64 -8.99
CA SER A 149 -25.84 -27.45 -9.87
C SER A 149 -25.96 -28.86 -9.27
#